data_AF-A0A140G057-F1
#
_entry.id   AF-A0A140G057-F1
#
_cell.length_a   1.000
_cell.length_b   1.000
_cell.length_c   1.000
_cell.angle_alpha   90.00
_cell.angle_beta   90.00
_cell.angle_gamma   90.00
#
_symmetry.space_group_name_H-M   'P 1'
#
loop_
_entity.id
_entity.type
_entity.pdbx_description
1 polymer ?
#
loop_
_entity_poly.entity_id
_entity_poly.type
_entity_poly.pdbx_seq_one_letter_code
_entity_poly.pdbx_strand_id
1 'polypeptide(L)'
;GVAVYQYGSALAHFYYVIEQEWHAQVRSFFLPAAAFLAWLSCTGCCLGKYASPSLPKFVHKLFQVVPSGLAYCLDISPVLHRIYKCYSSEQGCADQAVGYHCYQVISFLISAYFFSYPHPERWFPGRCDFIGQGHQVFHVFLVLCTLVQIEAVRLDYSERRPL
;
A
#
# COMPACT_ATOMS: atom_id res chain seq x y z
N GLY A 1 -0.30 -3.26 -13.64
CA GLY A 1 -0.76 -2.13 -12.82
C GLY A 1 -0.50 -2.42 -11.36
N VAL A 2 -1.54 -2.79 -10.60
CA VAL A 2 -1.48 -3.01 -9.14
C VAL A 2 -0.35 -3.95 -8.70
N ALA A 3 -0.17 -5.11 -9.35
CA ALA A 3 0.90 -6.05 -9.02
C ALA A 3 2.32 -5.46 -9.15
N VAL A 4 2.54 -4.64 -10.19
CA VAL A 4 3.83 -3.96 -10.40
C VAL A 4 4.07 -2.90 -9.32
N TYR A 5 3.01 -2.15 -8.97
CA TYR A 5 3.06 -1.18 -7.88
C TYR A 5 3.37 -1.82 -6.53
N GLN A 6 2.68 -2.92 -6.19
CA GLN A 6 2.91 -3.69 -4.96
C GLN A 6 4.38 -4.11 -4.85
N TYR A 7 4.89 -4.85 -5.85
CA TYR A 7 6.25 -5.33 -5.81
C TYR A 7 7.30 -4.22 -5.83
N GLY A 8 7.08 -3.15 -6.60
CA GLY A 8 7.95 -1.97 -6.62
C GLY A 8 8.01 -1.27 -5.26
N SER A 9 6.86 -1.15 -4.58
CA SER A 9 6.77 -0.62 -3.22
C SER A 9 7.52 -1.49 -2.22
N ALA A 10 7.32 -2.81 -2.30
CA ALA A 10 8.01 -3.79 -1.46
C ALA A 10 9.54 -3.68 -1.60
N LEU A 11 10.05 -3.56 -2.83
CA LEU A 11 11.48 -3.36 -3.10
C LEU A 11 11.99 -2.08 -2.44
N ALA A 12 11.31 -0.96 -2.64
CA ALA A 12 11.71 0.33 -2.07
C ALA A 12 11.77 0.27 -0.54
N HIS A 13 10.75 -0.30 0.11
CA HIS A 13 10.73 -0.44 1.56
C HIS A 13 11.81 -1.41 2.08
N PHE A 14 12.05 -2.51 1.37
CA PHE A 14 13.05 -3.50 1.76
C PHE A 14 14.49 -2.99 1.65
N TYR A 15 14.80 -2.12 0.69
CA TYR A 15 16.18 -1.65 0.49
C TYR A 15 16.48 -0.32 1.19
N TYR A 16 15.52 0.58 1.33
CA TYR A 16 15.78 1.93 1.84
C TYR A 16 15.18 2.20 3.21
N VAL A 17 14.02 1.60 3.51
CA VAL A 17 13.24 1.95 4.70
C VAL A 17 13.48 1.00 5.87
N ILE A 18 13.67 -0.29 5.59
CA ILE A 18 13.70 -1.33 6.62
C ILE A 18 14.75 -1.08 7.72
N GLU A 19 14.37 -1.26 8.98
CA GLU A 19 15.31 -1.25 10.09
C GLU A 19 16.10 -2.56 10.17
N GLN A 20 17.34 -2.49 10.65
CA GLN A 20 18.25 -3.64 10.71
C GLN A 20 17.67 -4.85 11.47
N GLU A 21 16.96 -4.59 12.57
CA GLU A 21 16.29 -5.60 13.39
C GLU A 21 15.18 -6.34 12.60
N TRP A 22 14.33 -5.59 11.90
CA TRP A 22 13.26 -6.15 11.07
C TRP A 22 13.83 -6.91 9.87
N HIS A 23 14.85 -6.34 9.22
CA HIS A 23 15.54 -6.96 8.10
C HIS A 23 16.13 -8.32 8.49
N ALA A 24 16.76 -8.44 9.67
CA ALA A 24 17.30 -9.72 10.14
C ALA A 24 16.24 -10.83 10.23
N GLN A 25 14.99 -10.48 10.56
CA GLN A 25 13.87 -11.41 10.68
C GLN A 25 13.27 -11.80 9.32
N VAL A 26 13.17 -10.87 8.38
CA VAL A 26 12.39 -11.07 7.14
C VAL A 26 13.22 -11.25 5.87
N ARG A 27 14.54 -11.00 5.90
CA ARG A 27 15.42 -10.97 4.72
C ARG A 27 15.37 -12.19 3.81
N SER A 28 15.09 -13.38 4.35
CA SER A 28 15.08 -14.63 3.58
C SER A 28 13.81 -14.82 2.75
N PHE A 29 12.68 -14.20 3.14
CA PHE A 29 11.38 -14.48 2.54
C PHE A 29 10.62 -13.24 2.05
N PHE A 30 10.98 -12.03 2.50
CA PHE A 30 10.20 -10.82 2.22
C PHE A 30 9.99 -10.58 0.71
N LEU A 31 11.06 -10.50 -0.08
CA LEU A 31 10.97 -10.25 -1.52
C LEU A 31 10.33 -11.42 -2.31
N PRO A 32 10.68 -12.70 -2.07
CA PRO A 32 9.97 -13.82 -2.68
C PRO A 32 8.47 -13.83 -2.36
N ALA A 33 8.10 -13.57 -1.11
CA ALA A 33 6.70 -13.52 -0.69
C ALA A 33 5.96 -12.34 -1.35
N ALA A 34 6.58 -11.15 -1.42
CA ALA A 34 6.01 -9.99 -2.11
C ALA A 34 5.80 -10.28 -3.60
N ALA A 35 6.77 -10.90 -4.28
CA ALA A 35 6.64 -11.31 -5.68
C ALA A 35 5.50 -12.31 -5.89
N PHE A 36 5.38 -13.30 -5.00
CA PHE A 36 4.30 -14.28 -5.04
C PHE A 36 2.92 -13.64 -4.81
N LEU A 37 2.79 -12.74 -3.83
CA LEU A 37 1.54 -12.03 -3.55
C LEU A 37 1.15 -11.06 -4.68
N ALA A 38 2.13 -10.40 -5.31
CA ALA A 38 1.90 -9.60 -6.51
C ALA A 38 1.43 -10.45 -7.70
N TRP A 39 2.03 -11.62 -7.90
CA TRP A 39 1.59 -12.59 -8.91
C TRP A 39 0.17 -13.11 -8.64
N LEU A 40 -0.16 -13.43 -7.38
CA LEU A 40 -1.52 -13.81 -6.97
C LEU A 40 -2.52 -12.67 -7.19
N SER A 41 -2.15 -11.42 -6.88
CA SER A 41 -2.99 -10.26 -7.13
C SER A 41 -3.27 -10.08 -8.63
N CYS A 42 -2.24 -10.23 -9.46
CA CYS A 42 -2.38 -10.18 -10.92
C CYS A 42 -3.31 -11.30 -11.43
N THR A 43 -3.02 -12.53 -11.03
CA THR A 43 -3.77 -13.72 -11.45
C THR A 43 -5.22 -13.65 -10.99
N GLY A 44 -5.46 -13.28 -9.73
CA GLY A 44 -6.80 -13.08 -9.16
C GLY A 44 -7.60 -12.00 -9.89
N CYS A 45 -6.97 -10.89 -10.28
CA CYS A 45 -7.61 -9.86 -11.10
C CYS A 45 -7.96 -10.36 -12.50
N CYS A 46 -7.06 -11.11 -13.16
CA CYS A 46 -7.28 -11.66 -14.49
C CYS A 46 -8.40 -12.71 -14.48
N LEU A 47 -8.35 -13.66 -13.55
CA LEU A 47 -9.36 -14.70 -13.39
C LEU A 47 -10.72 -14.10 -12.97
N GLY A 48 -10.72 -13.15 -12.04
CA GLY A 48 -11.93 -12.46 -11.60
C GLY A 48 -12.65 -11.76 -12.75
N LYS A 49 -11.91 -11.12 -13.66
CA LYS A 49 -12.48 -10.51 -14.87
C LYS A 49 -12.94 -11.55 -15.89
N TYR A 50 -12.13 -12.56 -16.16
CA TYR A 50 -12.46 -13.62 -17.12
C TYR A 50 -13.73 -14.39 -16.72
N ALA A 51 -13.83 -14.77 -15.45
CA ALA A 51 -14.97 -15.49 -14.90
C ALA A 51 -16.07 -14.56 -14.33
N SER A 52 -15.98 -13.24 -14.54
CA SER A 52 -16.94 -12.27 -14.02
C SER A 52 -18.40 -12.54 -14.44
N PRO A 53 -18.71 -13.08 -15.63
CA PRO A 53 -20.10 -13.38 -16.00
C PRO A 53 -20.73 -14.53 -15.19
N SER A 54 -19.91 -15.44 -14.65
CA SER A 54 -20.37 -16.64 -13.94
C SER A 54 -20.14 -16.58 -12.43
N LEU A 55 -19.31 -15.66 -11.93
CA LEU A 55 -18.99 -15.52 -10.51
C LEU A 55 -19.93 -14.54 -9.80
N PRO A 56 -20.37 -14.85 -8.57
CA PRO A 56 -21.02 -13.88 -7.71
C PRO A 56 -20.11 -12.66 -7.45
N LYS A 57 -20.68 -11.46 -7.43
CA LYS A 57 -19.94 -10.19 -7.22
C LYS A 57 -19.05 -10.21 -5.96
N PHE A 58 -19.50 -10.88 -4.90
CA PHE A 58 -18.74 -11.04 -3.66
C PHE A 58 -17.46 -11.87 -3.88
N VAL A 59 -17.54 -12.97 -4.62
CA VAL A 59 -16.40 -13.86 -4.89
C VAL A 59 -15.37 -13.14 -5.77
N HIS A 60 -15.82 -12.41 -6.79
CA HIS A 60 -14.93 -11.56 -7.59
C HIS A 60 -14.19 -10.54 -6.71
N LYS A 61 -14.91 -9.86 -5.82
CA LYS A 61 -14.31 -8.90 -4.89
C LYS A 61 -13.30 -9.56 -3.94
N LEU A 62 -13.58 -10.79 -3.48
CA LEU A 62 -12.67 -11.55 -2.62
C LEU A 62 -11.35 -11.90 -3.34
N PHE A 63 -11.42 -12.39 -4.59
CA PHE A 63 -10.24 -12.68 -5.41
C PHE A 63 -9.37 -11.45 -5.68
N GLN A 64 -9.97 -10.26 -5.73
CA GLN A 64 -9.24 -9.01 -5.96
C GLN A 64 -8.67 -8.43 -4.66
N VAL A 65 -9.47 -8.38 -3.59
CA VAL A 65 -9.14 -7.68 -2.35
C VAL A 65 -8.19 -8.48 -1.48
N VAL A 66 -8.38 -9.79 -1.34
CA VAL A 66 -7.60 -10.59 -0.37
C VAL A 66 -6.11 -10.65 -0.74
N PRO A 67 -5.70 -11.02 -1.97
CA PRO A 67 -4.29 -11.02 -2.32
C PRO A 67 -3.67 -9.63 -2.19
N SER A 68 -4.42 -8.58 -2.55
CA SER A 68 -3.95 -7.20 -2.48
C SER A 68 -3.78 -6.70 -1.06
N GLY A 69 -4.68 -7.09 -0.15
CA GLY A 69 -4.59 -6.78 1.27
C GLY A 69 -3.43 -7.50 1.94
N LEU A 70 -3.22 -8.79 1.62
CA LEU A 70 -2.07 -9.56 2.11
C LEU A 70 -0.74 -8.98 1.61
N ALA A 71 -0.66 -8.62 0.33
CA ALA A 71 0.49 -7.92 -0.24
C ALA A 71 0.79 -6.63 0.53
N TYR A 72 -0.22 -5.78 0.74
CA TYR A 72 -0.05 -4.55 1.50
C TYR A 72 0.44 -4.79 2.93
N CYS A 73 -0.13 -5.76 3.66
CA CYS A 73 0.29 -6.09 5.02
C CYS A 73 1.78 -6.47 5.09
N LEU A 74 2.26 -7.24 4.11
CA LEU A 74 3.68 -7.57 4.02
C LEU A 74 4.50 -6.32 3.67
N ASP A 75 4.13 -5.63 2.58
CA ASP A 75 4.90 -4.53 1.97
C ASP A 75 5.03 -3.32 2.91
N ILE A 76 4.01 -3.04 3.73
CA ILE A 76 4.02 -1.91 4.67
C ILE A 76 4.71 -2.24 6.00
N SER A 77 4.99 -3.52 6.29
CA SER A 77 5.56 -3.92 7.57
C SER A 77 6.90 -3.23 7.93
N PRO A 78 7.85 -2.99 6.99
CA PRO A 78 9.08 -2.25 7.31
C PRO A 78 8.79 -0.80 7.71
N VAL A 79 7.81 -0.16 7.04
CA VAL A 79 7.39 1.22 7.30
C VAL A 79 6.76 1.33 8.69
N LEU A 80 5.84 0.42 9.04
CA LEU A 80 5.21 0.41 10.36
C LEU A 80 6.22 0.18 11.48
N HIS A 81 7.19 -0.72 11.27
CA HIS A 81 8.25 -0.96 12.23
C HIS A 81 9.14 0.29 12.42
N ARG A 82 9.49 0.97 11.33
CA ARG A 82 10.27 2.23 11.37
C ARG A 82 9.53 3.34 12.13
N ILE A 83 8.24 3.54 11.82
CA ILE A 83 7.38 4.49 12.56
C ILE A 83 7.39 4.15 14.05
N TYR A 84 7.14 2.88 14.40
CA TYR A 84 7.12 2.43 15.79
C TYR A 84 8.45 2.69 16.52
N LYS A 85 9.58 2.34 15.90
CA LYS A 85 10.91 2.55 16.48
C LYS A 85 11.22 4.03 16.69
N CYS A 86 10.86 4.90 15.74
CA CYS A 86 11.09 6.33 15.88
C CYS A 86 10.30 6.92 17.06
N TYR A 87 9.01 6.62 17.18
CA TYR A 87 8.17 7.16 18.26
C TYR A 87 8.40 6.49 19.62
N SER A 88 8.97 5.28 19.65
CA SER A 88 9.33 4.58 20.88
C SER A 88 10.72 4.96 21.42
N SER A 89 11.46 5.80 20.70
CA SER A 89 12.76 6.31 21.17
C SER A 89 12.59 7.29 22.32
N GLU A 90 13.41 7.15 23.37
CA GLU A 90 13.42 8.07 24.52
C GLU A 90 13.73 9.53 24.14
N GLN A 91 14.41 9.74 23.01
CA GLN A 91 14.80 11.04 22.50
C GLN A 91 13.68 11.72 21.67
N GLY A 92 12.56 11.02 21.45
CA GLY A 92 11.47 11.45 20.57
C GLY A 92 11.79 11.25 19.09
N CYS A 93 10.75 11.35 18.25
CA CYS A 93 10.86 11.19 16.80
C CYS A 93 10.99 12.56 16.12
N ALA A 94 12.15 12.86 15.54
CA ALA A 94 12.41 14.09 14.76
C ALA A 94 12.74 13.81 13.28
N ASP A 95 12.59 12.55 12.84
CA ASP A 95 12.91 12.11 11.49
C ASP A 95 11.80 12.54 10.50
N GLN A 96 12.15 13.37 9.53
CA GLN A 96 11.21 13.89 8.55
C GLN A 96 10.65 12.78 7.63
N ALA A 97 11.45 11.76 7.30
CA ALA A 97 11.01 10.64 6.47
C ALA A 97 9.88 9.85 7.16
N VAL A 98 9.97 9.69 8.48
CA VAL A 98 8.92 9.04 9.29
C VAL A 98 7.59 9.80 9.21
N GLY A 99 7.62 11.13 9.20
CA GLY A 99 6.43 11.96 8.98
C GLY A 99 5.75 11.66 7.63
N TYR A 100 6.52 11.59 6.54
CA TYR A 100 6.00 11.23 5.23
C TYR A 100 5.48 9.78 5.17
N HIS A 101 6.12 8.84 5.85
CA HIS A 101 5.62 7.47 6.00
C HIS A 101 4.29 7.40 6.76
N CYS A 102 4.07 8.22 7.78
CA CYS A 102 2.77 8.34 8.42
C CYS A 102 1.69 8.81 7.42
N TYR A 103 1.99 9.84 6.62
CA TYR A 103 1.09 10.31 5.56
C TYR A 103 0.85 9.25 4.47
N GLN A 104 1.86 8.43 4.15
CA GLN A 104 1.74 7.29 3.24
C GLN A 104 0.69 6.30 3.75
N VAL A 105 0.81 5.86 5.00
CA VAL A 105 -0.13 4.90 5.63
C VAL A 105 -1.54 5.49 5.67
N ILE A 106 -1.70 6.74 6.12
CA ILE A 106 -3.01 7.40 6.18
C ILE A 106 -3.63 7.50 4.79
N SER A 107 -2.88 7.95 3.79
CA SER A 107 -3.35 8.09 2.41
C SER A 107 -3.78 6.74 1.83
N PHE A 108 -3.02 5.68 2.08
CA PHE A 108 -3.39 4.33 1.65
C PHE A 108 -4.68 3.85 2.32
N LEU A 109 -4.84 4.04 3.64
CA LEU A 109 -6.05 3.60 4.35
C LEU A 109 -7.30 4.31 3.83
N ILE A 110 -7.21 5.61 3.56
CA ILE A 110 -8.29 6.38 2.93
C ILE A 110 -8.58 5.85 1.52
N SER A 111 -7.54 5.63 0.72
CA SER A 111 -7.68 5.04 -0.62
C SER A 111 -8.39 3.68 -0.56
N ALA A 112 -7.93 2.77 0.31
CA ALA A 112 -8.50 1.44 0.51
C ALA A 112 -9.97 1.47 0.94
N TYR A 113 -10.36 2.45 1.75
CA TYR A 113 -11.76 2.68 2.13
C TYR A 113 -12.62 3.00 0.89
N PHE A 114 -12.23 4.00 0.11
CA PHE A 114 -12.97 4.43 -1.09
C PHE A 114 -12.94 3.39 -2.22
N PHE A 115 -11.94 2.51 -2.24
CA PHE A 115 -11.95 1.32 -3.10
C PHE A 115 -13.00 0.28 -2.66
N SER A 116 -13.15 0.11 -1.35
CA SER A 116 -13.95 -0.98 -0.75
C SER A 116 -15.42 -0.62 -0.60
N TYR A 117 -15.75 0.65 -0.37
CA TYR A 117 -17.11 1.10 -0.11
C TYR A 117 -17.55 2.08 -1.20
N PRO A 118 -18.79 1.94 -1.74
CA PRO A 118 -19.32 2.83 -2.77
C PRO A 118 -19.81 4.15 -2.14
N HIS A 119 -18.90 4.85 -1.48
CA HIS A 119 -19.12 6.18 -0.94
C HIS A 119 -18.33 7.19 -1.77
N PRO A 120 -18.87 8.37 -2.07
CA PRO A 120 -20.12 8.93 -1.55
C PRO A 120 -21.38 8.57 -2.38
N GLU A 121 -21.28 7.74 -3.43
CA GLU A 121 -22.41 7.48 -4.34
C GLU A 121 -23.63 6.89 -3.63
N ARG A 122 -23.41 6.05 -2.60
CA ARG A 122 -24.48 5.51 -1.76
C ARG A 122 -25.17 6.57 -0.90
N TRP A 123 -24.47 7.63 -0.50
CA TRP A 123 -25.05 8.71 0.30
C TRP A 123 -25.79 9.74 -0.56
N PHE A 124 -25.34 9.93 -1.81
CA PHE A 124 -25.93 10.89 -2.73
C PHE A 124 -26.23 10.25 -4.10
N PRO A 125 -27.26 9.37 -4.19
CA PRO A 125 -27.62 8.71 -5.44
C PRO A 125 -27.90 9.73 -6.56
N GLY A 126 -27.31 9.52 -7.74
CA GLY A 126 -27.47 10.39 -8.91
C GLY A 126 -26.71 11.71 -8.88
N ARG A 127 -25.98 12.02 -7.79
CA ARG A 127 -25.19 13.27 -7.67
C ARG A 127 -23.70 13.10 -7.94
N CYS A 128 -23.22 11.86 -7.89
CA CYS A 128 -21.80 11.53 -8.04
C CYS A 128 -21.54 10.69 -9.30
N ASP A 129 -22.38 10.82 -10.33
CA ASP A 129 -22.33 9.94 -11.50
C ASP A 129 -21.13 10.25 -12.42
N PHE A 130 -20.65 11.50 -12.42
CA PHE A 130 -19.51 11.94 -13.25
C PHE A 130 -18.33 12.50 -12.44
N ILE A 131 -18.61 13.27 -11.38
CA ILE A 131 -17.59 13.88 -10.51
C ILE A 131 -17.90 13.51 -9.05
N GLY A 132 -16.85 13.23 -8.28
CA GLY A 132 -16.98 12.90 -6.86
C GLY A 132 -17.29 11.43 -6.60
N GLN A 133 -17.07 10.56 -7.59
CA GLN A 133 -17.14 9.12 -7.41
C GLN A 133 -16.10 8.67 -6.36
N GLY A 134 -16.46 7.69 -5.53
CA GLY A 134 -15.53 7.05 -4.60
C GLY A 134 -14.31 6.50 -5.32
N HIS A 135 -14.49 5.98 -6.54
CA HIS A 135 -13.36 5.51 -7.35
C HIS A 135 -12.40 6.64 -7.75
N GLN A 136 -12.90 7.87 -7.98
CA GLN A 136 -12.03 9.03 -8.25
C GLN A 136 -11.26 9.42 -7.00
N VAL A 137 -11.93 9.47 -5.84
CA VAL A 137 -11.29 9.76 -4.55
C VAL A 137 -10.23 8.71 -4.21
N PHE A 138 -10.51 7.43 -4.47
CA PHE A 138 -9.55 6.33 -4.37
C PHE A 138 -8.26 6.62 -5.15
N HIS A 139 -8.38 7.02 -6.43
CA HIS A 139 -7.20 7.33 -7.26
C HIS A 139 -6.43 8.55 -6.77
N VAL A 140 -7.12 9.60 -6.31
CA VAL A 140 -6.46 10.80 -5.75
C VAL A 140 -5.61 10.41 -4.54
N PHE A 141 -6.17 9.68 -3.58
CA PHE A 141 -5.42 9.26 -2.39
C PHE A 141 -4.35 8.22 -2.71
N LEU A 142 -4.54 7.38 -3.73
CA LEU A 142 -3.51 6.45 -4.18
C LEU A 142 -2.30 7.21 -4.76
N VAL A 143 -2.53 8.24 -5.59
CA VAL A 143 -1.47 9.11 -6.10
C VAL A 143 -0.75 9.84 -4.97
N LEU A 144 -1.50 10.42 -4.02
CA LEU A 144 -0.91 11.07 -2.85
C LEU A 144 -0.05 10.09 -2.04
N CYS A 145 -0.54 8.88 -1.78
CA CYS A 145 0.21 7.81 -1.13
C CYS A 145 1.52 7.52 -1.85
N THR A 146 1.51 7.41 -3.18
CA THR A 146 2.73 7.15 -3.98
C THR A 146 3.70 8.33 -3.92
N LEU A 147 3.21 9.57 -4.00
CA LEU A 147 4.07 10.76 -3.94
C LEU A 147 4.78 10.88 -2.58
N VAL A 148 4.04 10.74 -1.48
CA VAL A 148 4.63 10.81 -0.13
C VAL A 148 5.53 9.61 0.16
N GLN A 149 5.23 8.42 -0.39
CA GLN A 149 6.13 7.27 -0.33
C GLN A 149 7.46 7.56 -1.02
N ILE A 150 7.43 8.12 -2.23
CA ILE A 150 8.65 8.44 -2.99
C ILE A 150 9.49 9.47 -2.23
N GLU A 151 8.88 10.51 -1.67
CA GLU A 151 9.62 11.50 -0.88
C GLU A 151 10.20 10.90 0.41
N ALA A 152 9.44 10.05 1.13
CA ALA A 152 9.95 9.35 2.30
C ALA A 152 11.18 8.48 1.96
N VAL A 153 11.08 7.68 0.91
CA VAL A 153 12.18 6.82 0.43
C VAL A 153 13.37 7.67 -0.04
N ARG A 154 13.14 8.83 -0.66
CA ARG A 154 14.20 9.77 -1.07
C ARG A 154 14.97 10.31 0.13
N LEU A 155 14.27 10.67 1.20
CA LEU A 155 14.86 11.13 2.46
C LEU A 155 15.66 10.00 3.12
N ASP A 156 15.06 8.81 3.26
CA ASP A 156 15.73 7.63 3.80
C ASP A 156 17.01 7.28 3.03
N TYR A 157 16.96 7.31 1.70
CA TYR A 157 18.14 7.10 0.87
C TYR A 157 19.22 8.16 1.10
N SER A 158 18.83 9.43 1.24
CA SER A 158 19.77 10.54 1.35
C SER A 158 20.43 10.60 2.73
N GLU A 159 19.68 10.36 3.80
CA GLU A 159 20.13 10.51 5.18
C GLU A 159 20.84 9.27 5.72
N ARG A 160 20.51 8.09 5.20
CA ARG A 160 21.00 6.80 5.75
C ARG A 160 22.12 6.16 4.91
N ARG A 161 22.51 6.79 3.79
CA ARG A 161 23.63 6.34 2.99
C ARG A 161 24.96 6.71 3.67
N PRO A 162 25.90 5.76 3.85
CA PRO A 162 27.24 6.10 4.31
C PRO A 162 27.95 7.00 3.28
N LEU A 163 28.62 8.05 3.75
CA LEU A 163 29.45 8.96 2.95
C LEU A 163 30.52 8.19 2.14
#